data_AF-A0A5J5F5D3-F1
#
_entry.id   AF-A0A5J5F5D3-F1
#
_cell.length_a   1.000
_cell.length_b   1.000
_cell.length_c   1.000
_cell.angle_alpha   90.00
_cell.angle_beta   90.00
_cell.angle_gamma   90.00
#
_symmetry.space_group_name_H-M   'P 1'
#
loop_
_entity.id
_entity.type
_entity.pdbx_description
1 polymer ?
#
loop_
_entity_poly.entity_id
_entity_poly.type
_entity_poly.pdbx_seq_one_letter_code
_entity_poly.pdbx_strand_id
1 'polypeptide(L)'
;MSEISDVRQRKPLPLPDEPSPSKKKTKNEDDDANLIDNPRFGISILDVLRVLSGLLLLSCIFSWLITDGTSLTWGYRPRISRWRTLKAFFQPAVNLTDAELALYDGTDPTRPIYVAINGSVFDVSANPAMYGPGGGYHFFAGRDAARAYVSGCFAEDLTWDLRGLEEMYITGRGREEDEAELAEISQLRGREGMDGRIRWLQSRRDKRRKEAWQKVAKQVDHWDRFFRAHERYFYVGRVVHESLDGKPVRELCKKGGKRKPSSSK
;
A
#
# COMPACT_ATOMS: atom_id res chain seq x y z
N MET A 1 -51.66 -87.52 63.74
CA MET A 1 -52.55 -86.82 64.69
C MET A 1 -52.99 -85.50 64.06
N SER A 2 -54.13 -84.98 64.50
CA SER A 2 -54.54 -83.56 64.47
C SER A 2 -53.47 -82.64 65.11
N GLU A 3 -53.43 -81.32 64.93
CA GLU A 3 -54.24 -80.33 64.15
C GLU A 3 -53.34 -79.09 63.81
N ILE A 4 -53.63 -78.24 62.81
CA ILE A 4 -54.26 -76.89 62.88
C ILE A 4 -53.72 -76.01 64.05
N SER A 5 -53.31 -74.72 63.93
CA SER A 5 -53.61 -73.60 63.00
C SER A 5 -52.32 -72.83 62.54
N ASP A 6 -52.25 -71.93 61.54
CA ASP A 6 -53.05 -70.73 61.16
C ASP A 6 -52.95 -69.56 62.19
N VAL A 7 -52.75 -68.26 61.86
CA VAL A 7 -52.39 -67.57 60.59
C VAL A 7 -51.92 -66.09 60.78
N ARG A 8 -51.15 -65.56 59.81
CA ARG A 8 -51.01 -64.15 59.31
C ARG A 8 -51.14 -62.89 60.23
N GLN A 9 -50.22 -61.93 59.99
CA GLN A 9 -50.41 -60.45 59.99
C GLN A 9 -50.58 -59.71 61.37
N ARG A 10 -50.26 -58.41 61.59
CA ARG A 10 -49.92 -57.23 60.74
C ARG A 10 -48.77 -56.33 61.31
N LYS A 11 -48.30 -55.39 60.49
CA LYS A 11 -47.50 -54.14 60.77
C LYS A 11 -48.42 -53.00 61.32
N PRO A 12 -47.97 -51.77 61.68
CA PRO A 12 -46.62 -51.19 61.94
C PRO A 12 -46.55 -50.28 63.21
N LEU A 13 -45.41 -49.60 63.48
CA LEU A 13 -45.24 -48.13 63.74
C LEU A 13 -43.71 -47.77 63.89
N PRO A 14 -43.26 -46.48 63.93
CA PRO A 14 -41.88 -46.09 63.55
C PRO A 14 -41.04 -45.17 64.51
N LEU A 15 -39.80 -44.85 64.08
CA LEU A 15 -38.85 -43.78 64.51
C LEU A 15 -38.02 -44.00 65.81
N PRO A 16 -36.84 -43.34 66.00
CA PRO A 16 -35.75 -43.14 65.03
C PRO A 16 -34.30 -43.27 65.62
N ASP A 17 -33.29 -42.99 64.76
CA ASP A 17 -31.91 -42.51 65.03
C ASP A 17 -30.72 -43.46 65.35
N GLU A 18 -29.53 -42.96 64.93
CA GLU A 18 -28.15 -43.50 64.83
C GLU A 18 -27.32 -43.30 66.16
N PRO A 19 -26.00 -43.65 66.34
CA PRO A 19 -24.95 -43.89 65.31
C PRO A 19 -23.83 -44.96 65.57
N SER A 20 -22.87 -45.03 64.63
CA SER A 20 -21.39 -45.16 64.87
C SER A 20 -20.69 -46.56 64.95
N PRO A 21 -19.34 -46.68 64.76
CA PRO A 21 -18.85 -47.49 63.63
C PRO A 21 -17.56 -48.37 63.78
N SER A 22 -17.24 -49.11 62.70
CA SER A 22 -15.94 -49.75 62.34
C SER A 22 -15.58 -51.08 63.05
N LYS A 23 -14.63 -51.95 62.61
CA LYS A 23 -13.45 -51.78 61.72
C LYS A 23 -12.90 -53.13 61.17
N LYS A 24 -12.41 -53.14 59.91
CA LYS A 24 -11.33 -53.97 59.28
C LYS A 24 -11.21 -55.52 59.47
N LYS A 25 -10.84 -56.16 58.34
CA LYS A 25 -9.63 -57.01 58.19
C LYS A 25 -9.08 -56.88 56.74
N THR A 26 -7.93 -57.47 56.39
CA THR A 26 -7.23 -57.23 55.10
C THR A 26 -6.43 -58.45 54.60
N LYS A 27 -6.50 -58.77 53.30
CA LYS A 27 -5.49 -59.51 52.49
C LYS A 27 -5.77 -59.30 50.98
N ASN A 28 -4.84 -59.44 50.02
CA ASN A 28 -3.41 -59.07 49.83
C ASN A 28 -2.90 -59.79 48.53
N GLU A 29 -1.67 -59.51 48.10
CA GLU A 29 -0.87 -60.21 47.07
C GLU A 29 -1.23 -59.84 45.60
N ASP A 30 -0.38 -59.10 44.86
CA ASP A 30 -0.19 -57.64 45.06
C ASP A 30 -0.20 -56.79 43.74
N ASP A 31 0.77 -56.63 42.81
CA ASP A 31 2.20 -56.96 42.59
C ASP A 31 2.81 -55.98 41.51
N ASP A 32 4.12 -56.00 41.17
CA ASP A 32 4.86 -54.89 40.50
C ASP A 32 4.99 -54.90 38.95
N ALA A 33 4.58 -53.80 38.26
CA ALA A 33 5.17 -53.31 36.99
C ALA A 33 4.57 -51.98 36.46
N ASN A 34 5.17 -50.82 36.80
CA ASN A 34 5.46 -49.66 35.90
C ASN A 34 5.93 -48.42 36.68
N LEU A 35 7.23 -48.35 37.00
CA LEU A 35 7.88 -47.16 37.58
C LEU A 35 8.21 -46.10 36.52
N ILE A 36 7.18 -45.46 35.95
CA ILE A 36 7.31 -44.11 35.38
C ILE A 36 6.08 -43.28 35.78
N ASP A 37 6.26 -42.44 36.80
CA ASP A 37 5.29 -41.40 37.15
C ASP A 37 5.27 -40.33 36.05
N ASN A 38 4.37 -40.52 35.08
CA ASN A 38 4.01 -39.52 34.09
C ASN A 38 2.77 -38.77 34.61
N PRO A 39 2.94 -37.66 35.35
CA PRO A 39 1.80 -36.85 35.77
C PRO A 39 1.07 -36.36 34.53
N ARG A 40 -0.24 -36.62 34.45
CA ARG A 40 -1.09 -36.26 33.30
C ARG A 40 -1.39 -34.77 33.24
N PHE A 41 -0.35 -33.93 33.11
CA PHE A 41 -0.44 -32.52 32.72
C PHE A 41 -0.77 -32.39 31.21
N GLY A 42 -1.78 -33.12 30.76
CA GLY A 42 -2.41 -32.89 29.46
C GLY A 42 -3.24 -31.62 29.56
N ILE A 43 -2.63 -30.48 29.22
CA ILE A 43 -3.31 -29.17 29.18
C ILE A 43 -4.52 -29.33 28.25
N SER A 44 -5.74 -29.16 28.78
CA SER A 44 -6.94 -29.38 27.99
C SER A 44 -7.01 -28.36 26.86
N ILE A 45 -7.58 -28.73 25.71
CA ILE A 45 -7.90 -27.79 24.64
C ILE A 45 -8.80 -26.66 25.19
N LEU A 46 -9.66 -26.96 26.16
CA LEU A 46 -10.49 -25.97 26.86
C LEU A 46 -9.65 -25.02 27.73
N ASP A 47 -8.57 -25.49 28.37
CA ASP A 47 -7.67 -24.66 29.17
C ASP A 47 -6.80 -23.77 28.27
N VAL A 48 -6.28 -24.31 27.15
CA VAL A 48 -5.59 -23.52 26.13
C VAL A 48 -6.50 -22.42 25.59
N LEU A 49 -7.74 -22.75 25.20
CA LEU A 49 -8.71 -21.75 24.71
C LEU A 49 -9.12 -20.73 25.78
N ARG A 50 -9.20 -21.13 27.05
CA ARG A 50 -9.47 -20.24 28.19
C ARG A 50 -8.31 -19.26 28.46
N VAL A 51 -7.07 -19.75 28.44
CA VAL A 51 -5.88 -18.90 28.59
C VAL A 51 -5.71 -17.98 27.39
N LEU A 52 -5.87 -18.47 26.16
CA LEU A 52 -5.80 -17.64 24.95
C LEU A 52 -6.89 -16.57 24.89
N SER A 53 -8.13 -16.90 25.27
CA SER A 53 -9.21 -15.90 25.32
C SER A 53 -8.99 -14.86 26.43
N GLY A 54 -8.49 -15.26 27.60
CA GLY A 54 -8.07 -14.35 28.66
C GLY A 54 -6.95 -13.39 28.22
N LEU A 55 -5.90 -13.92 27.57
CA LEU A 55 -4.79 -13.13 27.02
C LEU A 55 -5.25 -12.20 25.88
N LEU A 56 -6.17 -12.63 25.02
CA LEU A 56 -6.75 -11.81 23.95
C LEU A 56 -7.56 -10.64 24.53
N LEU A 57 -8.44 -10.91 25.51
CA LEU A 57 -9.22 -9.88 26.19
C LEU A 57 -8.31 -8.89 26.92
N LEU A 58 -7.30 -9.38 27.63
CA LEU A 58 -6.32 -8.54 28.33
C LEU A 58 -5.51 -7.67 27.33
N SER A 59 -5.11 -8.24 26.20
CA SER A 59 -4.45 -7.51 25.10
C SER A 59 -5.34 -6.42 24.49
N CYS A 60 -6.63 -6.70 24.29
CA CYS A 60 -7.60 -5.70 23.81
C CYS A 60 -7.85 -4.59 24.85
N ILE A 61 -7.88 -4.90 26.15
CA ILE A 61 -8.02 -3.92 27.23
C ILE A 61 -6.78 -3.03 27.32
N PHE A 62 -5.56 -3.60 27.29
CA PHE A 62 -4.33 -2.81 27.26
C PHE A 62 -4.21 -1.97 25.99
N SER A 63 -4.56 -2.51 24.81
CA SER A 63 -4.65 -1.74 23.57
C SER A 63 -5.61 -0.56 23.71
N TRP A 64 -6.80 -0.78 24.26
CA TRP A 64 -7.81 0.26 24.43
C TRP A 64 -7.33 1.36 25.40
N LEU A 65 -6.71 0.97 26.51
CA LEU A 65 -6.13 1.89 27.49
C LEU A 65 -4.96 2.71 26.93
N ILE A 66 -4.08 2.10 26.13
CA ILE A 66 -2.87 2.73 25.59
C ILE A 66 -3.14 3.53 24.31
N THR A 67 -4.24 3.27 23.60
CA THR A 67 -4.64 4.03 22.39
C THR A 67 -5.76 5.03 22.65
N ASP A 68 -5.95 5.49 23.91
CA ASP A 68 -7.02 6.41 24.33
C ASP A 68 -8.41 6.04 23.77
N GLY A 69 -8.76 4.75 23.87
CA GLY A 69 -10.01 4.17 23.40
C GLY A 69 -10.14 3.97 21.88
N THR A 70 -9.18 4.42 21.07
CA THR A 70 -9.31 4.45 19.59
C THR A 70 -8.97 3.13 18.87
N SER A 71 -8.42 2.13 19.56
CA SER A 71 -8.10 0.83 18.95
C SER A 71 -8.12 -0.37 19.91
N LEU A 72 -8.61 -1.52 19.43
CA LEU A 72 -8.64 -2.81 20.15
C LEU A 72 -7.50 -3.77 19.77
N THR A 73 -6.68 -3.40 18.77
CA THR A 73 -5.65 -4.26 18.16
C THR A 73 -4.33 -3.52 17.97
N TRP A 74 -3.92 -2.70 18.95
CA TRP A 74 -2.63 -1.97 18.96
C TRP A 74 -2.40 -1.11 17.71
N GLY A 75 -3.46 -0.44 17.23
CA GLY A 75 -3.46 0.34 15.99
C GLY A 75 -3.31 -0.48 14.69
N TYR A 76 -3.13 -1.81 14.77
CA TYR A 76 -2.85 -2.67 13.63
C TYR A 76 -4.04 -2.73 12.66
N ARG A 77 -3.86 -2.13 11.48
CA ARG A 77 -4.84 -2.09 10.37
C ARG A 77 -4.27 -2.83 9.15
N PRO A 78 -4.40 -4.17 9.08
CA PRO A 78 -3.82 -4.97 8.00
C PRO A 78 -4.33 -4.51 6.64
N ARG A 79 -3.51 -4.63 5.57
CA ARG A 79 -3.91 -4.17 4.22
C ARG A 79 -5.22 -4.82 3.74
N ILE A 80 -5.54 -6.02 4.22
CA ILE A 80 -6.76 -6.77 3.89
C ILE A 80 -8.05 -6.20 4.52
N SER A 81 -7.99 -5.52 5.67
CA SER A 81 -9.20 -4.90 6.28
C SER A 81 -9.64 -3.61 5.58
N ARG A 82 -8.83 -3.12 4.63
CA ARG A 82 -9.16 -2.00 3.75
C ARG A 82 -10.11 -2.49 2.65
N TRP A 83 -11.39 -2.69 2.97
CA TRP A 83 -12.43 -3.19 2.02
C TRP A 83 -12.44 -2.46 0.67
N ARG A 84 -12.16 -1.14 0.63
CA ARG A 84 -12.01 -0.38 -0.63
C ARG A 84 -10.85 -0.89 -1.49
N THR A 85 -9.70 -1.21 -0.88
CA THR A 85 -8.53 -1.79 -1.55
C THR A 85 -8.82 -3.23 -1.99
N LEU A 86 -9.58 -4.00 -1.21
CA LEU A 86 -10.02 -5.34 -1.63
C LEU A 86 -10.95 -5.26 -2.84
N LYS A 87 -11.94 -4.34 -2.82
CA LYS A 87 -12.82 -4.08 -3.97
C LYS A 87 -12.03 -3.70 -5.21
N ALA A 88 -11.02 -2.83 -5.09
CA ALA A 88 -10.18 -2.41 -6.21
C ALA A 88 -9.46 -3.58 -6.91
N PHE A 89 -9.04 -4.60 -6.17
CA PHE A 89 -8.44 -5.81 -6.74
C PHE A 89 -9.42 -6.64 -7.61
N PHE A 90 -10.73 -6.45 -7.43
CA PHE A 90 -11.80 -7.06 -8.22
C PHE A 90 -12.47 -6.08 -9.21
N GLN A 91 -11.95 -4.85 -9.38
CA GLN A 91 -12.39 -3.96 -10.46
C GLN A 91 -11.56 -4.24 -11.73
N PRO A 92 -12.18 -4.25 -12.93
CA PRO A 92 -11.43 -4.30 -14.17
C PRO A 92 -10.58 -3.03 -14.32
N ALA A 93 -9.39 -3.15 -14.91
CA ALA A 93 -8.53 -2.01 -15.15
C ALA A 93 -9.20 -1.03 -16.12
N VAL A 94 -9.40 0.22 -15.68
CA VAL A 94 -10.12 1.23 -16.46
C VAL A 94 -9.18 1.86 -17.50
N ASN A 95 -9.65 2.05 -18.73
CA ASN A 95 -8.98 2.93 -19.69
C ASN A 95 -9.81 4.21 -19.79
N LEU A 96 -9.21 5.36 -19.51
CA LEU A 96 -9.84 6.68 -19.55
C LEU A 96 -9.16 7.55 -20.62
N THR A 97 -9.91 8.44 -21.27
CA THR A 97 -9.32 9.59 -21.98
C THR A 97 -8.93 10.70 -20.99
N ASP A 98 -8.12 11.67 -21.42
CA ASP A 98 -7.83 12.88 -20.63
C ASP A 98 -9.12 13.63 -20.21
N ALA A 99 -10.16 13.60 -21.05
CA ALA A 99 -11.45 14.25 -20.78
C ALA A 99 -12.31 13.48 -19.75
N GLU A 100 -12.30 12.15 -19.79
CA GLU A 100 -13.00 11.33 -18.79
C GLU A 100 -12.27 11.35 -17.44
N LEU A 101 -10.93 11.37 -17.44
CA LEU A 101 -10.12 11.51 -16.23
C LEU A 101 -10.45 12.82 -15.48
N ALA A 102 -10.68 13.92 -16.21
CA ALA A 102 -11.05 15.21 -15.62
C ALA A 102 -12.34 15.17 -14.77
N LEU A 103 -13.19 14.16 -14.94
CA LEU A 103 -14.40 13.94 -14.13
C LEU A 103 -14.11 13.31 -12.75
N TYR A 104 -12.84 13.05 -12.42
CA TYR A 104 -12.39 12.43 -11.16
C TYR A 104 -11.47 13.38 -10.36
N ASP A 105 -11.75 14.69 -10.42
CA ASP A 105 -11.06 15.75 -9.66
C ASP A 105 -11.48 15.84 -8.18
N GLY A 106 -12.54 15.13 -7.79
CA GLY A 106 -13.11 15.12 -6.45
C GLY A 106 -14.14 16.21 -6.15
N THR A 107 -14.60 16.96 -7.15
CA THR A 107 -15.74 17.89 -7.01
C THR A 107 -17.07 17.17 -6.82
N ASP A 108 -17.25 16.03 -7.49
CA ASP A 108 -18.38 15.11 -7.29
C ASP A 108 -18.08 14.14 -6.13
N PRO A 109 -18.77 14.24 -4.97
CA PRO A 109 -18.52 13.41 -3.80
C PRO A 109 -18.97 11.95 -3.99
N THR A 110 -19.67 11.62 -5.08
CA THR A 110 -20.04 10.24 -5.42
C THR A 110 -18.91 9.50 -6.15
N ARG A 111 -17.93 10.23 -6.69
CA ARG A 111 -16.81 9.70 -7.48
C ARG A 111 -15.55 9.51 -6.63
N PRO A 112 -14.68 8.55 -7.01
CA PRO A 112 -13.32 8.54 -6.52
C PRO A 112 -12.51 9.73 -7.07
N ILE A 113 -11.44 10.08 -6.37
CA ILE A 113 -10.45 11.08 -6.80
C ILE A 113 -9.29 10.33 -7.45
N TYR A 114 -9.00 10.64 -8.70
CA TYR A 114 -7.91 10.02 -9.47
C TYR A 114 -6.79 11.01 -9.76
N VAL A 115 -5.56 10.50 -9.78
CA VAL A 115 -4.36 11.20 -10.28
C VAL A 115 -3.70 10.27 -11.28
N ALA A 116 -3.24 10.80 -12.42
CA ALA A 116 -2.46 10.03 -13.38
C ALA A 116 -1.01 10.51 -13.46
N ILE A 117 -0.11 9.56 -13.75
CA ILE A 117 1.30 9.81 -14.01
C ILE A 117 1.73 8.91 -15.17
N ASN A 118 2.14 9.53 -16.27
CA ASN A 118 2.71 8.89 -17.44
C ASN A 118 1.81 7.76 -17.98
N GLY A 119 0.52 8.07 -18.11
CA GLY A 119 -0.51 7.16 -18.59
C GLY A 119 -0.99 6.14 -17.55
N SER A 120 -0.53 6.15 -16.29
CA SER A 120 -1.00 5.25 -15.23
C SER A 120 -1.88 5.98 -14.21
N VAL A 121 -3.09 5.47 -13.97
CA VAL A 121 -4.11 6.06 -13.09
C VAL A 121 -4.06 5.44 -11.69
N PHE A 122 -4.12 6.28 -10.66
CA PHE A 122 -4.12 5.89 -9.26
C PHE A 122 -5.29 6.49 -8.48
N ASP A 123 -5.91 5.69 -7.60
CA ASP A 123 -6.93 6.15 -6.67
C ASP A 123 -6.28 6.86 -5.47
N VAL A 124 -6.62 8.14 -5.29
CA VAL A 124 -6.18 8.97 -4.17
C VAL A 124 -7.33 9.39 -3.25
N SER A 125 -8.54 8.85 -3.44
CA SER A 125 -9.75 9.07 -2.61
C SER A 125 -9.56 8.68 -1.14
N ALA A 126 -8.49 7.96 -0.82
CA ALA A 126 -8.08 7.70 0.54
C ALA A 126 -7.53 8.95 1.26
N ASN A 127 -7.27 10.06 0.57
CA ASN A 127 -6.75 11.32 1.15
C ASN A 127 -7.40 12.57 0.50
N PRO A 128 -8.72 12.77 0.66
CA PRO A 128 -9.45 13.87 0.01
C PRO A 128 -9.03 15.25 0.54
N ALA A 129 -8.48 15.36 1.76
CA ALA A 129 -7.96 16.61 2.29
C ALA A 129 -6.73 17.15 1.54
N MET A 130 -6.04 16.29 0.75
CA MET A 130 -4.91 16.70 -0.10
C MET A 130 -5.31 16.90 -1.56
N TYR A 131 -6.13 16.00 -2.13
CA TYR A 131 -6.42 15.99 -3.57
C TYR A 131 -7.85 16.42 -3.94
N GLY A 132 -8.78 16.44 -2.98
CA GLY A 132 -10.12 16.99 -3.21
C GLY A 132 -10.14 18.52 -3.19
N PRO A 133 -11.28 19.15 -3.52
CA PRO A 133 -11.43 20.60 -3.61
C PRO A 133 -10.90 21.35 -2.39
N GLY A 134 -10.07 22.36 -2.64
CA GLY A 134 -9.37 23.14 -1.60
C GLY A 134 -8.10 22.48 -1.03
N GLY A 135 -7.82 21.21 -1.36
CA GLY A 135 -6.60 20.50 -0.95
C GLY A 135 -5.34 21.01 -1.66
N GLY A 136 -4.20 20.97 -0.96
CA GLY A 136 -2.91 21.50 -1.45
C GLY A 136 -2.30 20.79 -2.67
N TYR A 137 -2.88 19.67 -3.10
CA TYR A 137 -2.52 18.92 -4.31
C TYR A 137 -3.72 18.72 -5.26
N HIS A 138 -4.83 19.44 -5.07
CA HIS A 138 -6.05 19.31 -5.86
C HIS A 138 -5.84 19.54 -7.37
N PHE A 139 -4.87 20.38 -7.74
CA PHE A 139 -4.50 20.61 -9.15
C PHE A 139 -3.93 19.38 -9.88
N PHE A 140 -3.55 18.30 -9.17
CA PHE A 140 -3.21 17.01 -9.77
C PHE A 140 -4.43 16.10 -9.99
N ALA A 141 -5.55 16.36 -9.31
CA ALA A 141 -6.73 15.51 -9.41
C ALA A 141 -7.40 15.65 -10.77
N GLY A 142 -7.89 14.53 -11.31
CA GLY A 142 -8.46 14.42 -12.64
C GLY A 142 -7.49 14.66 -13.80
N ARG A 143 -6.16 14.64 -13.58
CA ARG A 143 -5.15 14.98 -14.60
C ARG A 143 -3.99 13.99 -14.61
N ASP A 144 -3.37 13.82 -15.78
CA ASP A 144 -1.98 13.36 -15.83
C ASP A 144 -1.05 14.56 -15.73
N ALA A 145 -0.19 14.53 -14.73
CA ALA A 145 0.71 15.62 -14.38
C ALA A 145 2.19 15.19 -14.39
N ALA A 146 2.55 14.15 -15.15
CA ALA A 146 3.91 13.62 -15.18
C ALA A 146 4.99 14.69 -15.44
N ARG A 147 4.69 15.69 -16.28
CA ARG A 147 5.62 16.81 -16.54
C ARG A 147 5.87 17.64 -15.27
N ALA A 148 4.81 18.05 -14.57
CA ALA A 148 4.89 18.80 -13.30
C ALA A 148 5.64 18.03 -12.20
N TYR A 149 5.47 16.70 -12.12
CA TYR A 149 6.21 15.85 -11.17
C TYR A 149 7.73 15.82 -11.42
N VAL A 150 8.18 15.99 -12.67
CA VAL A 150 9.62 16.10 -13.01
C VAL A 150 10.12 17.55 -12.90
N SER A 151 9.31 18.52 -13.33
CA SER A 151 9.72 19.93 -13.43
C SER A 151 9.63 20.71 -12.11
N GLY A 152 8.77 20.27 -11.19
CA GLY A 152 8.43 21.00 -9.96
C GLY A 152 7.49 22.19 -10.17
N CYS A 153 6.88 22.31 -11.35
CA CYS A 153 6.04 23.44 -11.74
C CYS A 153 4.56 23.08 -11.74
N PHE A 154 4.03 22.94 -10.53
CA PHE A 154 2.68 22.43 -10.26
C PHE A 154 1.52 23.36 -10.71
N ALA A 155 1.81 24.54 -11.28
CA ALA A 155 0.79 25.42 -11.85
C ALA A 155 0.79 25.42 -13.39
N GLU A 156 1.95 25.25 -14.02
CA GLU A 156 2.14 25.45 -15.47
C GLU A 156 2.31 24.15 -16.27
N ASP A 157 2.82 23.09 -15.63
CA ASP A 157 3.19 21.81 -16.27
C ASP A 157 2.22 20.65 -15.96
N LEU A 158 0.94 20.97 -15.70
CA LEU A 158 -0.12 19.98 -15.43
C LEU A 158 -0.54 19.23 -16.70
N THR A 159 0.38 18.40 -17.21
CA THR A 159 0.26 17.62 -18.44
C THR A 159 1.19 16.41 -18.41
N TRP A 160 0.90 15.44 -19.28
CA TRP A 160 1.72 14.27 -19.56
C TRP A 160 2.86 14.53 -20.58
N ASP A 161 2.88 15.66 -21.29
CA ASP A 161 3.89 15.94 -22.32
C ASP A 161 5.29 16.15 -21.71
N LEU A 162 6.12 15.11 -21.75
CA LEU A 162 7.47 15.11 -21.21
C LEU A 162 8.52 15.77 -22.13
N ARG A 163 8.19 16.15 -23.37
CA ARG A 163 9.16 16.67 -24.37
C ARG A 163 9.82 17.97 -23.87
N GLY A 164 11.13 18.09 -24.05
CA GLY A 164 11.91 19.27 -23.64
C GLY A 164 12.31 19.30 -22.16
N LEU A 165 11.87 18.35 -21.32
CA LEU A 165 12.31 18.24 -19.93
C LEU A 165 13.80 17.90 -19.80
N GLU A 166 14.41 17.30 -20.82
CA GLU A 166 15.85 17.04 -20.87
C GLU A 166 16.69 18.31 -20.73
N GLU A 167 16.19 19.46 -21.18
CA GLU A 167 16.87 20.77 -21.06
C GLU A 167 17.03 21.23 -19.61
N MET A 168 16.22 20.70 -18.67
CA MET A 168 16.42 20.92 -17.22
C MET A 168 17.66 20.23 -16.66
N TYR A 169 18.21 19.25 -17.39
CA TYR A 169 19.37 18.46 -16.99
C TYR A 169 20.64 18.79 -17.81
N ILE A 170 20.52 19.71 -18.76
CA ILE A 170 21.60 20.26 -19.58
C ILE A 170 21.89 21.68 -19.06
N THR A 171 22.86 21.81 -18.16
CA THR A 171 23.10 23.02 -17.35
C THR A 171 24.58 23.42 -17.31
N GLY A 172 24.86 24.73 -17.26
CA GLY A 172 26.22 25.29 -17.19
C GLY A 172 27.08 24.85 -18.38
N ARG A 173 28.31 24.41 -18.11
CA ARG A 173 29.26 23.85 -19.10
C ARG A 173 28.62 22.89 -20.11
N GLY A 174 27.71 22.03 -19.66
CA GLY A 174 27.02 21.06 -20.52
C GLY A 174 26.00 21.67 -21.49
N ARG A 175 25.53 22.90 -21.23
CA ARG A 175 24.70 23.72 -22.11
C ARG A 175 25.54 24.58 -23.04
N GLU A 176 26.60 25.20 -22.52
CA GLU A 176 27.60 25.93 -23.32
C GLU A 176 28.16 25.02 -24.44
N GLU A 177 28.43 23.75 -24.13
CA GLU A 177 28.79 22.72 -25.12
C GLU A 177 27.67 22.35 -26.10
N ASP A 178 26.38 22.50 -25.76
CA ASP A 178 25.26 22.21 -26.67
C ASP A 178 25.05 23.36 -27.66
N GLU A 179 25.13 24.60 -27.15
CA GLU A 179 25.04 25.84 -27.92
C GLU A 179 26.24 26.02 -28.87
N ALA A 180 27.46 25.70 -28.42
CA ALA A 180 28.66 25.73 -29.26
C ALA A 180 28.63 24.65 -30.37
N GLU A 181 28.24 23.41 -30.06
CA GLU A 181 28.10 22.35 -31.08
C GLU A 181 26.98 22.66 -32.08
N LEU A 182 25.88 23.29 -31.64
CA LEU A 182 24.83 23.81 -32.52
C LEU A 182 25.33 24.91 -33.47
N ALA A 183 26.11 25.86 -32.95
CA ALA A 183 26.68 26.94 -33.75
C ALA A 183 27.71 26.42 -34.78
N GLU A 184 28.49 25.40 -34.42
CA GLU A 184 29.38 24.75 -35.38
C GLU A 184 28.58 23.98 -36.45
N ILE A 185 27.55 23.22 -36.07
CA ILE A 185 26.65 22.52 -37.02
C ILE A 185 25.98 23.51 -38.00
N SER A 186 25.57 24.70 -37.56
CA SER A 186 24.92 25.68 -38.44
C SER A 186 25.90 26.35 -39.41
N GLN A 187 27.15 26.60 -38.99
CA GLN A 187 28.22 27.12 -39.87
C GLN A 187 28.76 26.08 -40.87
N LEU A 188 28.70 24.79 -40.54
CA LEU A 188 29.13 23.70 -41.42
C LEU A 188 28.03 23.26 -42.40
N ARG A 189 26.76 23.54 -42.13
CA ARG A 189 25.63 23.18 -43.00
C ARG A 189 25.79 23.80 -44.39
N GLY A 190 25.81 22.97 -45.43
CA GLY A 190 25.97 23.41 -46.82
C GLY A 190 27.42 23.60 -47.28
N ARG A 191 28.42 23.27 -46.45
CA ARG A 191 29.82 23.14 -46.88
C ARG A 191 30.11 21.70 -47.31
N GLU A 192 30.64 21.53 -48.51
CA GLU A 192 31.04 20.21 -49.03
C GLU A 192 32.08 19.52 -48.13
N GLY A 193 32.02 18.19 -48.04
CA GLY A 193 32.93 17.36 -47.26
C GLY A 193 32.74 17.40 -45.73
N MET A 194 31.90 18.29 -45.19
CA MET A 194 31.77 18.48 -43.73
C MET A 194 30.84 17.48 -43.02
N ASP A 195 30.17 16.58 -43.75
CA ASP A 195 29.20 15.61 -43.22
C ASP A 195 29.77 14.65 -42.16
N GLY A 196 31.08 14.38 -42.21
CA GLY A 196 31.77 13.61 -41.16
C GLY A 196 31.81 14.37 -39.83
N ARG A 197 32.11 15.67 -39.87
CA ARG A 197 32.16 16.55 -38.68
C ARG A 197 30.77 16.83 -38.14
N ILE A 198 29.80 17.13 -39.00
CA ILE A 198 28.40 17.36 -38.61
C ILE A 198 27.83 16.14 -37.86
N ARG A 199 28.01 14.93 -38.38
CA ARG A 199 27.56 13.69 -37.71
C ARG A 199 28.28 13.42 -36.38
N TRP A 200 29.56 13.79 -36.27
CA TRP A 200 30.30 13.66 -35.01
C TRP A 200 29.78 14.61 -33.92
N LEU A 201 29.49 15.86 -34.28
CA LEU A 201 28.88 16.85 -33.39
C LEU A 201 27.48 16.41 -32.96
N GLN A 202 26.63 15.99 -33.92
CA GLN A 202 25.31 15.44 -33.64
C GLN A 202 25.38 14.25 -32.67
N SER A 203 26.24 13.25 -32.93
CA SER A 203 26.40 12.09 -32.06
C SER A 203 26.80 12.44 -30.62
N ARG A 204 27.68 13.43 -30.42
CA ARG A 204 28.05 13.93 -29.08
C ARG A 204 26.87 14.61 -28.38
N ARG A 205 26.13 15.45 -29.10
CA ARG A 205 24.92 16.14 -28.63
C ARG A 205 23.80 15.17 -28.28
N ASP A 206 23.53 14.20 -29.14
CA ASP A 206 22.51 13.17 -28.97
C ASP A 206 22.84 12.25 -27.78
N LYS A 207 24.11 11.92 -27.56
CA LYS A 207 24.55 11.20 -26.34
C LYS A 207 24.22 11.99 -25.07
N ARG A 208 24.58 13.29 -25.01
CA ARG A 208 24.29 14.15 -23.84
C ARG A 208 22.77 14.29 -23.61
N ARG A 209 21.99 14.43 -24.68
CA ARG A 209 20.52 14.51 -24.63
C ARG A 209 19.87 13.19 -24.20
N LYS A 210 20.42 12.05 -24.61
CA LYS A 210 20.00 10.71 -24.12
C LYS A 210 20.31 10.52 -22.64
N GLU A 211 21.47 10.97 -22.16
CA GLU A 211 21.84 10.95 -20.74
C GLU A 211 20.98 11.90 -19.89
N ALA A 212 20.57 13.04 -20.45
CA ALA A 212 19.61 13.96 -19.85
C ALA A 212 18.19 13.35 -19.78
N TRP A 213 17.72 12.75 -20.88
CA TRP A 213 16.43 12.05 -20.94
C TRP A 213 16.36 10.86 -19.96
N GLN A 214 17.45 10.13 -19.75
CA GLN A 214 17.53 9.10 -18.71
C GLN A 214 17.31 9.65 -17.28
N LYS A 215 17.60 10.93 -17.04
CA LYS A 215 17.31 11.58 -15.73
C LYS A 215 15.84 11.99 -15.63
N VAL A 216 15.21 12.41 -16.73
CA VAL A 216 13.75 12.62 -16.83
C VAL A 216 13.02 11.32 -16.53
N ALA A 217 13.32 10.24 -17.26
CA ALA A 217 12.71 8.93 -17.09
C ALA A 217 12.84 8.41 -15.64
N LYS A 218 14.04 8.49 -15.05
CA LYS A 218 14.26 8.09 -13.64
C LYS A 218 13.45 8.88 -12.60
N GLN A 219 12.98 10.09 -12.91
CA GLN A 219 12.05 10.81 -12.03
C GLN A 219 10.61 10.35 -12.25
N VAL A 220 10.19 10.12 -13.50
CA VAL A 220 8.87 9.55 -13.80
C VAL A 220 8.72 8.17 -13.14
N ASP A 221 9.71 7.28 -13.32
CA ASP A 221 9.78 5.95 -12.70
C ASP A 221 9.76 6.01 -11.17
N HIS A 222 10.34 7.05 -10.57
CA HIS A 222 10.34 7.26 -9.13
C HIS A 222 8.95 7.61 -8.60
N TRP A 223 8.23 8.50 -9.30
CA TRP A 223 6.88 8.90 -8.91
C TRP A 223 5.85 7.79 -9.18
N ASP A 224 5.90 7.14 -10.34
CA ASP A 224 5.07 5.95 -10.62
C ASP A 224 5.25 4.87 -9.53
N ARG A 225 6.51 4.56 -9.18
CA ARG A 225 6.83 3.61 -8.11
C ARG A 225 6.34 4.08 -6.74
N PHE A 226 6.43 5.37 -6.44
CA PHE A 226 5.90 5.93 -5.19
C PHE A 226 4.38 5.66 -5.07
N PHE A 227 3.60 5.95 -6.12
CA PHE A 227 2.15 5.68 -6.11
C PHE A 227 1.82 4.18 -6.11
N ARG A 228 2.56 3.33 -6.82
CA ARG A 228 2.39 1.86 -6.78
C ARG A 228 2.74 1.23 -5.42
N ALA A 229 3.78 1.74 -4.75
CA ALA A 229 4.25 1.23 -3.46
C ALA A 229 3.45 1.77 -2.26
N HIS A 230 2.72 2.88 -2.44
CA HIS A 230 1.98 3.53 -1.37
C HIS A 230 0.99 2.58 -0.67
N GLU A 231 0.71 2.82 0.62
CA GLU A 231 -0.24 1.97 1.33
C GLU A 231 -1.72 2.29 1.05
N ARG A 232 -2.01 3.58 0.82
CA ARG A 232 -3.37 4.13 0.76
C ARG A 232 -3.84 4.44 -0.65
N TYR A 233 -2.92 4.47 -1.61
CA TYR A 233 -3.24 4.64 -3.04
C TYR A 233 -3.03 3.30 -3.74
N PHE A 234 -3.72 3.09 -4.86
CA PHE A 234 -3.60 1.88 -5.65
C PHE A 234 -3.81 2.20 -7.13
N TYR A 235 -3.19 1.41 -7.99
CA TYR A 235 -3.35 1.50 -9.44
C TYR A 235 -4.77 1.06 -9.85
N VAL A 236 -5.41 1.84 -10.72
CA VAL A 236 -6.78 1.63 -11.20
C VAL A 236 -6.81 1.24 -12.68
N GLY A 237 -5.86 1.72 -13.47
CA GLY A 237 -5.96 1.66 -14.92
C GLY A 237 -5.00 2.60 -15.64
N ARG A 238 -5.33 2.97 -16.87
CA ARG A 238 -4.51 3.84 -17.72
C ARG A 238 -5.28 5.00 -18.33
N VAL A 239 -4.54 6.06 -18.66
CA VAL A 239 -5.01 7.13 -19.52
C VAL A 239 -4.57 6.83 -20.96
N VAL A 240 -5.46 7.02 -21.91
CA VAL A 240 -5.19 7.06 -23.34
C VAL A 240 -5.18 8.52 -23.76
N HIS A 241 -3.99 9.03 -24.08
CA HIS A 241 -3.81 10.41 -24.51
C HIS A 241 -3.94 10.56 -26.03
N GLU A 242 -4.28 11.76 -26.49
CA GLU A 242 -4.15 12.13 -27.91
C GLU A 242 -2.68 12.10 -28.37
N SER A 243 -2.43 12.00 -29.69
CA SER A 243 -1.06 12.19 -30.19
C SER A 243 -0.56 13.63 -29.99
N LEU A 244 0.77 13.78 -29.93
CA LEU A 244 1.50 15.03 -29.92
C LEU A 244 2.01 15.45 -31.31
N ASP A 245 1.68 14.69 -32.35
CA ASP A 245 2.01 15.02 -33.74
C ASP A 245 1.49 16.41 -34.12
N GLY A 246 2.35 17.23 -34.74
CA GLY A 246 2.06 18.62 -35.09
C GLY A 246 1.94 19.59 -33.90
N LYS A 247 1.75 19.12 -32.66
CA LYS A 247 1.65 19.99 -31.47
C LYS A 247 3.06 20.45 -31.05
N PRO A 248 3.30 21.77 -30.90
CA PRO A 248 4.63 22.29 -30.54
C PRO A 248 5.10 21.75 -29.18
N VAL A 249 6.41 21.68 -28.99
CA VAL A 249 7.00 21.30 -27.69
C VAL A 249 6.76 22.43 -26.69
N ARG A 250 6.24 22.08 -25.50
CA ARG A 250 6.01 23.06 -24.43
C ARG A 250 7.33 23.59 -23.88
N GLU A 251 7.42 24.90 -23.68
CA GLU A 251 8.56 25.54 -23.00
C GLU A 251 8.74 25.04 -21.56
N LEU A 252 9.92 25.29 -20.99
CA LEU A 252 10.17 25.04 -19.57
C LEU A 252 9.65 26.19 -18.71
N CYS A 253 8.95 25.83 -17.63
CA CYS A 253 8.56 26.76 -16.59
C CYS A 253 9.75 27.50 -15.95
N LYS A 254 9.51 28.75 -15.51
CA LYS A 254 10.53 29.67 -14.95
C LYS A 254 11.21 29.17 -13.66
N LYS A 255 10.65 28.17 -12.98
CA LYS A 255 11.24 27.50 -11.80
C LYS A 255 12.10 26.29 -12.20
N GLY A 256 11.58 25.39 -13.05
CA GLY A 256 12.29 24.19 -13.52
C GLY A 256 13.59 24.51 -14.26
N GLY A 257 13.58 25.55 -15.10
CA GLY A 257 14.78 26.04 -15.78
C GLY A 257 15.89 26.60 -14.87
N LYS A 258 15.68 26.66 -13.53
CA LYS A 258 16.62 27.22 -12.54
C LYS A 258 17.13 26.19 -11.52
N ARG A 259 17.12 24.89 -11.83
CA ARG A 259 17.86 23.88 -11.04
C ARG A 259 19.35 24.25 -10.98
N LYS A 260 19.81 24.74 -9.82
CA LYS A 260 21.24 24.93 -9.55
C LYS A 260 21.95 23.57 -9.72
N PRO A 261 23.20 23.54 -10.22
CA PRO A 261 23.98 22.31 -10.21
C PRO A 261 24.09 21.79 -8.78
N SER A 262 23.88 20.50 -8.59
CA SER A 262 24.09 19.85 -7.29
C SER A 262 25.57 19.95 -6.92
N SER A 263 25.87 20.65 -5.83
CA SER A 263 27.19 20.59 -5.21
C SER A 263 27.46 19.14 -4.82
N SER A 264 28.40 18.50 -5.52
CA SER A 264 28.98 17.23 -5.11
C SER A 264 29.80 17.48 -3.85
N LYS A 265 29.36 16.86 -2.75
CA LYS A 265 30.22 16.54 -1.61
C LYS A 265 30.88 15.19 -1.84
#